data_AF-A0A383C8C6-F1
#
_entry.id   AF-A0A383C8C6-F1
#
_cell.length_a   1.000
_cell.length_b   1.000
_cell.length_c   1.000
_cell.angle_alpha   90.00
_cell.angle_beta   90.00
_cell.angle_gamma   90.00
#
_symmetry.space_group_name_H-M   'P 1'
#
loop_
_entity.id
_entity.type
_entity.pdbx_description
1 polymer ?
#
loop_
_entity_poly.entity_id
_entity_poly.type
_entity_poly.pdbx_seq_one_letter_code
_entity_poly.pdbx_strand_id
1 'polypeptide(L)' 'MNLVINNEKRKKDIFFNKTELQLILNLYAKMVSSGEWKDYGLSISKREVSFNVYHKATEFPIYKI' A
#
# COMPACT_ATOMS: atom_id res chain seq x y z
N MET A 1 -10.64 -42.47 -0.79
CA MET A 1 -10.78 -41.17 -1.48
C MET A 1 -9.86 -40.20 -0.74
N ASN A 2 -8.62 -40.02 -1.23
CA ASN A 2 -7.63 -39.22 -0.52
C ASN A 2 -7.83 -37.75 -0.85
N LEU A 3 -8.13 -36.95 0.17
CA LEU A 3 -8.26 -35.51 0.06
C LEU A 3 -6.83 -34.93 -0.05
N VAL A 4 -6.42 -34.56 -1.26
CA VAL A 4 -5.14 -33.87 -1.49
C VAL A 4 -5.30 -32.44 -0.96
N ILE A 5 -4.95 -32.23 0.31
CA ILE A 5 -4.84 -30.88 0.88
C ILE A 5 -3.51 -30.30 0.39
N ASN A 6 -3.54 -29.68 -0.79
CA ASN A 6 -2.42 -28.92 -1.31
C ASN A 6 -2.32 -27.61 -0.52
N ASN A 7 -1.75 -27.67 0.69
CA ASN A 7 -1.43 -26.50 1.50
C ASN A 7 -0.17 -25.85 0.92
N GLU A 8 -0.28 -25.32 -0.29
CA GLU A 8 0.77 -24.48 -0.85
C GLU A 8 0.91 -23.28 0.08
N LYS A 9 1.97 -23.31 0.90
CA LYS A 9 2.43 -22.18 1.69
C LYS A 9 2.67 -21.03 0.70
N ARG A 10 1.62 -20.26 0.42
CA ARG A 10 1.70 -18.99 -0.28
C ARG A 10 2.67 -18.18 0.55
N LYS A 11 3.94 -18.12 0.10
CA LYS A 11 4.92 -17.17 0.62
C LYS A 11 4.19 -15.84 0.58
N LYS A 12 3.88 -15.29 1.76
CA LYS A 12 3.44 -13.89 1.81
C LYS A 12 4.66 -13.14 1.32
N ASP A 13 4.58 -12.60 0.12
CA ASP A 13 5.58 -11.66 -0.35
C ASP A 13 5.53 -10.47 0.61
N ILE A 14 6.50 -10.41 1.52
CA ILE A 14 6.63 -9.33 2.49
C ILE A 14 7.35 -8.21 1.73
N PHE A 15 6.57 -7.26 1.21
CA PHE A 15 7.10 -6.12 0.46
C PHE A 15 7.80 -5.10 1.36
N PHE A 16 7.28 -4.91 2.58
CA PHE A 16 7.81 -3.98 3.56
C PHE A 16 7.84 -4.61 4.94
N ASN A 17 8.91 -4.34 5.69
CA ASN A 17 8.91 -4.59 7.12
C ASN A 17 8.03 -3.54 7.84
N LYS A 18 7.61 -3.84 9.08
CA LYS A 18 6.76 -2.94 9.87
C LYS A 18 7.35 -1.53 9.97
N THR A 19 8.66 -1.42 10.19
CA THR A 19 9.37 -0.13 10.30
C THR A 19 9.36 0.66 9.00
N GLU A 20 9.57 -0.02 7.86
CA GLU A 20 9.58 0.62 6.55
C GLU A 20 8.18 1.12 6.18
N LEU A 21 7.16 0.28 6.40
CA LEU A 21 5.77 0.66 6.21
C LEU A 21 5.39 1.85 7.11
N GLN A 22 5.80 1.83 8.37
CA GLN A 22 5.56 2.92 9.32
C GLN A 22 6.21 4.23 8.84
N LEU A 23 7.43 4.16 8.31
CA LEU A 23 8.16 5.32 7.80
C LEU A 23 7.46 5.93 6.58
N ILE A 24 7.02 5.08 5.64
CA ILE A 24 6.24 5.52 4.48
C ILE A 24 4.92 6.14 4.93
N LEU A 25 4.15 5.45 5.80
CA LEU A 25 2.88 5.98 6.31
C LEU A 25 3.06 7.31 7.05
N ASN A 26 4.12 7.47 7.85
CA ASN A 26 4.41 8.71 8.56
C ASN A 26 4.74 9.86 7.61
N LEU A 27 5.51 9.60 6.54
CA LEU A 27 5.82 10.59 5.52
C LEU A 27 4.52 11.08 4.84
N TYR A 28 3.65 10.15 4.45
CA TYR A 28 2.39 10.46 3.78
C TYR A 28 1.42 11.19 4.71
N ALA A 29 1.31 10.75 5.97
CA ALA A 29 0.50 11.42 6.99
C ALA A 29 0.99 12.85 7.25
N LYS A 30 2.30 13.10 7.22
CA LYS A 30 2.86 14.45 7.34
C LYS A 30 2.47 15.33 6.15
N MET A 31 2.53 14.81 4.94
CA MET A 31 2.13 15.54 3.72
C MET A 31 0.62 15.83 3.67
N VAL A 32 -0.21 14.91 4.20
CA VAL A 32 -1.65 15.19 4.37
C VAL A 32 -1.89 16.24 5.44
N SER A 33 -1.20 16.13 6.57
CA SER A 33 -1.32 17.09 7.68
C SER A 33 -0.80 18.48 7.33
N SER A 34 0.17 18.59 6.41
CA SER A 34 0.65 19.88 5.89
C SER A 34 -0.30 20.51 4.88
N GLY A 35 -1.38 19.80 4.47
CA GLY A 35 -2.36 20.28 3.50
C GLY A 35 -1.91 20.20 2.05
N GLU A 36 -0.72 19.64 1.78
CA GLU A 36 -0.22 19.39 0.43
C GLU A 36 -1.02 18.25 -0.22
N TRP A 37 -1.28 17.19 0.53
CA TRP A 37 -2.08 16.05 0.07
C TRP A 37 -3.41 16.02 0.81
N LYS A 38 -4.48 15.58 0.15
CA LYS A 38 -5.81 15.48 0.76
C LYS A 38 -6.08 14.09 1.31
N ASP A 39 -5.62 13.06 0.59
CA ASP A 39 -5.74 11.66 0.99
C ASP A 39 -4.68 10.78 0.32
N TYR A 40 -4.51 9.56 0.81
CA TYR A 40 -3.67 8.55 0.19
C TYR A 40 -4.29 7.15 0.26
N GLY A 41 -4.03 6.33 -0.77
CA GLY A 41 -4.48 4.94 -0.86
C GLY A 41 -3.30 3.98 -0.98
N LEU A 42 -3.29 2.93 -0.16
CA LEU A 42 -2.30 1.86 -0.21
C LEU A 42 -2.92 0.60 -0.84
N SER A 43 -2.38 0.18 -1.97
CA SER A 43 -2.81 -1.04 -2.68
C SER A 43 -1.68 -2.05 -2.71
N ILE A 44 -1.88 -3.20 -2.07
CA ILE A 44 -0.89 -4.29 -2.03
C ILE A 44 -1.39 -5.43 -2.93
N SER A 45 -0.65 -5.73 -3.99
CA SER A 45 -0.90 -6.86 -4.87
C SER A 45 0.24 -7.89 -4.78
N LYS A 46 0.06 -9.08 -5.35
CA LYS A 46 1.10 -10.13 -5.36
C LYS A 46 2.37 -9.77 -6.15
N ARG A 47 2.33 -8.73 -6.97
CA ARG A 47 3.45 -8.35 -7.86
C ARG A 47 4.00 -6.96 -7.57
N GLU A 48 3.16 -6.08 -7.05
CA GLU A 48 3.50 -4.68 -6.80
C GLU A 48 2.73 -4.14 -5.59
N VAL A 49 3.32 -3.15 -4.93
CA VAL A 49 2.62 -2.28 -3.98
C VAL A 49 2.57 -0.90 -4.61
N SER A 50 1.39 -0.30 -4.66
CA SER A 50 1.20 1.05 -5.16
C SER A 50 0.72 1.98 -4.06
N PHE A 51 1.37 3.13 -3.96
CA PHE A 51 0.94 4.25 -3.13
C PHE A 51 0.32 5.33 -4.02
N ASN A 52 -0.96 5.59 -3.81
CA ASN A 52 -1.72 6.58 -4.57
C ASN A 52 -1.91 7.81 -3.71
N VAL A 53 -1.53 8.98 -4.23
CA VAL A 53 -1.72 10.27 -3.55
C VAL A 53 -2.83 11.04 -4.26
N TYR A 54 -3.78 11.56 -3.47
CA TYR A 54 -4.91 12.32 -3.97
C TYR A 54 -4.83 13.78 -3.49
N HIS A 55 -4.85 14.72 -4.43
CA HIS A 55 -4.80 16.17 -4.16
C HIS A 55 -6.20 16.75 -3.89
N LYS A 56 -7.26 16.04 -4.30
CA LYS A 56 -8.68 16.26 -3.96
C LYS A 56 -9.38 14.90 -3.94
N ALA A 57 -10.41 14.76 -3.11
CA ALA A 57 -11.24 13.54 -2.99
C ALA A 57 -11.96 13.12 -4.29
N THR A 58 -11.90 13.94 -5.34
CA THR A 58 -12.63 13.77 -6.61
C THR A 58 -11.78 13.99 -7.86
N GLU A 59 -10.46 14.19 -7.76
CA GLU A 59 -9.57 14.32 -8.94
C GLU A 59 -8.57 13.17 -9.05
N PHE A 60 -8.16 12.85 -10.28
CA PHE A 60 -7.25 11.76 -10.64
C PHE A 60 -5.94 11.79 -9.82
N PRO A 61 -5.36 10.63 -9.46
CA PRO A 61 -4.14 10.58 -8.66
C PRO A 61 -2.99 11.26 -9.40
N ILE A 62 -2.40 12.29 -8.78
CA ILE A 62 -1.34 13.11 -9.40
C ILE A 62 -0.02 12.32 -9.45
N TYR A 63 0.19 11.40 -8.51
CA TYR A 63 1.39 10.56 -8.44
C TYR A 63 1.00 9.11 -8.12
N LYS A 64 1.53 8.18 -8.93
CA LYS A 64 1.50 6.75 -8.69
C LYS A 64 2.94 6.28 -8.56
N ILE A 65 3.30 5.82 -7.37
CA ILE A 65 4.63 5.31 -7.02
C ILE A 65 4.50 3.84 -6.61
#